data_AF-A0A970TYC2-F1
#
_entry.id   AF-A0A970TYC2-F1
#
_cell.length_a   1.000
_cell.length_b   1.000
_cell.length_c   1.000
_cell.angle_alpha   90.00
_cell.angle_beta   90.00
_cell.angle_gamma   90.00
#
_symmetry.space_group_name_H-M   'P 1'
#
loop_
_entity.id
_entity.type
_entity.pdbx_description
1 polymer ?
#
loop_
_entity_poly.entity_id
_entity_poly.type
_entity_poly.pdbx_seq_one_letter_code
_entity_poly.pdbx_strand_id
1 'polypeptide(L)'
;MNTQVMLGVPDYFMIVGYFLLMLGIGLYFYRSMKGIKDYFSGGNNIPWWLSGVSFYMSSFSVMAFVSYPSLCYRYGFVGITLLWVSIPATLFSALFLAHKWRRARIESPIEYLEERYNPVLRQLFSWQGVPTKIIDDGIKLFAIGIFISVSLGFDMKWSMIGAGGIMLLYTFMGGLWAVAVTDFIQFVVLTAAIIIILPLSFYHGGGVTQVFKNLPDGFMRLTCPEYGWGYVIYLIVMYTLAWSSVNWSLIQRYYCVPTERDALKVGLSVVVLYIIGPPLMFLPAIAGTQLIPGLADAGTIYPELCRMLLPAGMLGLMISAMFAATMSMLSSDYNVCANVLTHDIYRRHLRPDASQRELVLVGRLMTLLIGVLAIGAALLMLSLAKAEDMFTMMVTLFSVATAPVAVPMILGLLSRRFTARSALWGFLAGLFVGIALFAVSRTGRPLAFFMIQWNPESSTLSLFNRSAPLEMVLFIATSLVTFIIMCLITLFSPMHGEEEKRVKGFFTRLEEPIGSRPEEQAAAAQSKTISPFQVVGISLIIIALMMIAVLPWSDSWLTAVLNGSISAFLILVGIAMVWMERKRMRRFKPELEPLPEKRLRQEFYN
;
A
#
# COMPACT_ATOMS: atom_id res chain seq x y z
N MET A 1 2.40 -15.87 30.88
CA MET A 1 3.58 -16.69 30.50
C MET A 1 4.16 -16.05 29.26
N ASN A 2 5.43 -15.63 29.30
CA ASN A 2 6.13 -15.05 28.15
C ASN A 2 6.39 -16.15 27.10
N THR A 3 5.51 -16.30 26.12
CA THR A 3 5.78 -17.04 24.89
C THR A 3 6.65 -16.15 23.98
N GLN A 4 7.90 -15.94 24.37
CA GLN A 4 8.89 -15.39 23.44
C GLN A 4 9.18 -16.44 22.39
N VAL A 5 9.02 -16.07 21.12
CA VAL A 5 9.46 -16.87 19.99
C VAL A 5 11.00 -16.92 20.05
N MET A 6 11.56 -18.03 20.56
CA MET A 6 13.01 -18.20 20.65
C MET A 6 13.57 -18.43 19.25
N LEU A 7 14.08 -17.36 18.63
CA LEU A 7 14.73 -17.44 17.32
C LEU A 7 16.07 -18.17 17.41
N GLY A 8 16.30 -19.05 16.44
CA GLY A 8 17.60 -19.69 16.27
C GLY A 8 18.61 -18.79 15.55
N VAL A 9 19.89 -19.17 15.61
CA VAL A 9 20.94 -18.56 14.79
C VAL A 9 20.56 -18.45 13.30
N PRO A 10 19.91 -19.45 12.68
CA PRO A 10 19.51 -19.35 11.28
C PRO A 10 18.45 -18.26 11.02
N ASP A 11 17.56 -18.01 11.96
CA ASP A 11 16.52 -16.99 11.81
C ASP A 11 17.14 -15.59 11.81
N TYR A 12 18.08 -15.31 12.71
CA TYR A 12 18.82 -14.05 12.73
C TYR A 12 19.65 -13.85 11.46
N PHE A 13 20.30 -14.91 10.95
CA PHE A 13 21.02 -14.85 9.69
C PHE A 13 20.11 -14.45 8.53
N MET A 14 18.92 -15.05 8.45
CA MET A 14 17.92 -14.71 7.42
C MET A 14 17.42 -13.27 7.56
N ILE A 15 17.14 -12.81 8.79
CA ILE A 15 16.70 -11.44 9.06
C ILE A 15 17.75 -10.41 8.64
N VAL A 16 18.98 -10.58 9.09
CA VAL A 16 20.07 -9.64 8.78
C VAL A 16 20.37 -9.63 7.29
N GLY A 17 20.52 -10.81 6.66
CA GLY A 17 20.77 -10.91 5.22
C GLY A 17 19.65 -10.30 4.37
N TYR A 18 18.39 -10.48 4.80
CA TYR A 18 17.24 -9.90 4.13
C TYR A 18 17.27 -8.36 4.14
N PHE A 19 17.52 -7.74 5.30
CA PHE A 19 17.59 -6.28 5.39
C PHE A 19 18.81 -5.71 4.66
N LEU A 20 19.96 -6.40 4.68
CA LEU A 20 21.12 -6.02 3.88
C LEU A 20 20.83 -6.06 2.38
N LEU A 21 20.09 -7.07 1.91
CA LEU A 21 19.64 -7.14 0.51
C LEU A 21 18.74 -5.95 0.16
N MET A 22 17.78 -5.59 1.01
CA MET A 22 16.91 -4.43 0.79
C MET A 22 17.71 -3.11 0.69
N LEU A 23 18.67 -2.92 1.59
CA LEU A 23 19.59 -1.77 1.54
C LEU A 23 20.43 -1.77 0.25
N GLY A 24 20.91 -2.94 -0.18
CA GLY A 24 21.64 -3.11 -1.43
C GLY A 24 20.83 -2.72 -2.67
N ILE A 25 19.54 -3.05 -2.70
CA ILE A 25 18.62 -2.64 -3.77
C ILE A 25 18.46 -1.11 -3.79
N GLY A 26 18.28 -0.48 -2.62
CA GLY A 26 18.21 0.99 -2.50
C GLY A 26 19.48 1.68 -3.00
N LEU A 27 20.66 1.16 -2.62
CA LEU A 27 21.98 1.63 -3.07
C LEU A 27 22.16 1.51 -4.59
N TYR A 28 21.68 0.41 -5.19
CA TYR A 28 21.76 0.19 -6.63
C TYR A 28 20.99 1.26 -7.42
N PHE A 29 19.75 1.57 -7.01
CA PHE A 29 18.91 2.54 -7.71
C PHE A 29 19.30 4.00 -7.45
N TYR A 30 20.02 4.30 -6.36
CA TYR A 30 20.47 5.65 -6.03
C TYR A 30 21.15 6.40 -7.18
N ARG A 31 22.03 5.70 -7.93
CA ARG A 31 22.79 6.30 -9.05
C ARG A 31 21.95 6.53 -10.31
N SER A 32 20.81 5.84 -10.40
CA SER A 32 19.89 5.90 -11.53
C SER A 32 18.85 7.01 -11.40
N MET A 33 18.60 7.51 -10.18
CA MET A 33 17.63 8.58 -9.90
C MET A 33 18.25 9.97 -10.11
N LYS A 34 18.25 10.47 -11.35
CA LYS A 34 18.83 11.77 -11.71
C LYS A 34 17.81 12.89 -11.92
N GLY A 35 16.56 12.57 -12.28
CA GLY A 35 15.45 13.52 -12.41
C GLY A 35 14.38 13.33 -11.34
N ILE A 36 13.60 14.37 -11.08
CA ILE A 36 12.51 14.35 -10.08
C ILE A 36 11.43 13.31 -10.42
N LYS A 37 11.12 13.22 -11.72
CA LYS A 37 10.15 12.28 -12.28
C LYS A 37 10.62 10.83 -12.19
N ASP A 38 11.93 10.60 -12.28
CA ASP A 38 12.51 9.26 -12.07
C ASP A 38 12.38 8.84 -10.60
N TYR A 39 12.64 9.79 -9.68
CA TYR A 39 12.61 9.55 -8.24
C TYR A 39 11.19 9.27 -7.72
N PHE A 40 10.19 10.07 -8.13
CA PHE A 40 8.82 9.93 -7.63
C PHE A 40 7.92 9.05 -8.50
N SER A 41 8.00 9.09 -9.82
CA SER A 41 7.06 8.38 -10.71
C SER A 41 7.72 7.25 -11.50
N GLY A 42 9.00 6.96 -11.23
CA GLY A 42 9.77 5.97 -11.98
C GLY A 42 9.88 6.31 -13.48
N GLY A 43 9.76 7.59 -13.84
CA GLY A 43 9.72 8.03 -15.24
C GLY A 43 8.48 7.58 -16.02
N ASN A 44 7.43 7.12 -15.33
CA ASN A 44 6.26 6.45 -15.91
C ASN A 44 6.63 5.17 -16.68
N ASN A 45 7.72 4.50 -16.29
CA ASN A 45 8.26 3.33 -16.99
C ASN A 45 8.20 2.03 -16.18
N ILE A 46 7.54 2.03 -15.02
CA ILE A 46 7.44 0.84 -14.18
C ILE A 46 6.53 -0.20 -14.88
N PRO A 47 6.98 -1.45 -15.09
CA PRO A 47 6.13 -2.48 -15.69
C PRO A 47 4.88 -2.77 -14.86
N TRP A 48 3.75 -3.04 -15.53
CA TRP A 48 2.47 -3.27 -14.86
C TRP A 48 2.50 -4.39 -13.81
N TRP A 49 3.24 -5.48 -14.05
CA TRP A 49 3.32 -6.60 -13.11
C TRP A 49 4.06 -6.20 -11.83
N LEU A 50 5.08 -5.35 -11.95
CA LEU A 50 5.87 -4.86 -10.83
C LEU A 50 5.07 -3.84 -10.03
N SER A 51 4.41 -2.91 -10.72
CA SER A 51 3.53 -1.92 -10.11
C SER A 51 2.30 -2.57 -9.44
N GLY A 52 1.74 -3.65 -10.02
CA GLY A 52 0.63 -4.42 -9.46
C GLY A 52 0.99 -5.14 -8.16
N VAL A 53 2.15 -5.81 -8.12
CA VAL A 53 2.64 -6.43 -6.87
C VAL A 53 2.92 -5.37 -5.81
N SER A 54 3.54 -4.24 -6.21
CA SER A 54 3.80 -3.12 -5.30
C SER A 54 2.53 -2.47 -4.77
N PHE A 55 1.48 -2.33 -5.59
CA PHE A 55 0.14 -1.92 -5.14
C PHE A 55 -0.36 -2.88 -4.07
N TYR A 56 -0.35 -4.19 -4.34
CA TYR A 56 -0.85 -5.21 -3.41
C TYR A 56 -0.07 -5.18 -2.09
N MET A 57 1.26 -5.16 -2.14
CA MET A 57 2.13 -5.12 -0.95
C MET A 57 2.02 -3.82 -0.15
N SER A 58 1.70 -2.69 -0.80
CA SER A 58 1.46 -1.42 -0.12
C SER A 58 0.05 -1.31 0.49
N SER A 59 -0.83 -2.29 0.24
CA SER A 59 -2.24 -2.24 0.64
C SER A 59 -2.52 -2.86 2.03
N PHE A 60 -1.56 -3.57 2.64
CA PHE A 60 -1.71 -4.14 3.97
C PHE A 60 -0.39 -4.07 4.76
N SER A 61 -0.49 -4.03 6.08
CA SER A 61 0.66 -3.98 6.99
C SER A 61 0.83 -5.31 7.74
N VAL A 62 1.85 -5.39 8.59
CA VAL A 62 2.06 -6.51 9.53
C VAL A 62 0.83 -6.79 10.39
N MET A 63 0.01 -5.78 10.68
CA MET A 63 -1.24 -5.93 11.42
C MET A 63 -2.22 -6.86 10.71
N ALA A 64 -2.22 -6.92 9.37
CA ALA A 64 -3.06 -7.85 8.64
C ALA A 64 -2.73 -9.31 8.98
N PHE A 65 -1.47 -9.62 9.30
CA PHE A 65 -1.01 -10.94 9.71
C PHE A 65 -1.28 -11.27 11.19
N VAL A 66 -1.81 -10.31 11.95
CA VAL A 66 -2.26 -10.49 13.33
C VAL A 66 -3.78 -10.51 13.37
N SER A 67 -4.42 -9.49 12.79
CA SER A 67 -5.87 -9.27 12.86
C SER A 67 -6.68 -10.28 12.04
N TYR A 68 -6.36 -10.50 10.76
CA TYR A 68 -7.18 -11.39 9.92
C TYR A 68 -7.04 -12.87 10.30
N PRO A 69 -5.82 -13.39 10.60
CA PRO A 69 -5.69 -14.73 11.18
C PRO A 69 -6.44 -14.90 12.51
N SER A 70 -6.40 -13.91 13.40
CA SER A 70 -7.17 -13.92 14.65
C SER A 70 -8.67 -14.01 14.40
N LEU A 71 -9.19 -13.23 13.45
CA LEU A 71 -10.58 -13.31 13.02
C LEU A 71 -10.92 -14.66 12.39
N CYS A 72 -10.00 -15.26 11.62
CA CYS A 72 -10.20 -16.58 11.03
C CYS A 72 -10.20 -17.69 12.09
N TYR A 73 -9.36 -17.57 13.12
CA TYR A 73 -9.35 -18.50 14.25
C TYR A 73 -10.62 -18.39 15.10
N ARG A 74 -11.21 -17.20 15.23
CA ARG A 74 -12.43 -16.95 16.02
C ARG A 74 -13.74 -17.19 15.27
N TYR A 75 -13.78 -16.84 13.98
CA TYR A 75 -15.02 -16.77 13.19
C TYR A 75 -14.93 -17.45 11.82
N GLY A 76 -13.82 -18.13 11.51
CA GLY A 76 -13.63 -18.83 10.23
C GLY A 76 -13.60 -17.89 9.03
N PHE A 77 -14.41 -18.16 8.01
CA PHE A 77 -14.40 -17.44 6.74
C PHE A 77 -14.74 -15.95 6.84
N VAL A 78 -15.32 -15.49 7.95
CA VAL A 78 -15.57 -14.05 8.20
C VAL A 78 -14.29 -13.23 8.08
N GLY A 79 -13.15 -13.71 8.61
CA GLY A 79 -11.88 -13.00 8.51
C GLY A 79 -11.40 -12.83 7.05
N ILE A 80 -11.63 -13.84 6.21
CA ILE A 80 -11.33 -13.78 4.77
C ILE A 80 -12.28 -12.79 4.07
N THR A 81 -13.58 -12.84 4.38
CA THR A 81 -14.59 -11.92 3.82
C THR A 81 -14.23 -10.46 4.08
N LEU A 82 -13.74 -10.14 5.29
CA LEU A 82 -13.36 -8.78 5.67
C LEU A 82 -12.14 -8.25 4.89
N LEU A 83 -11.27 -9.11 4.34
CA LEU A 83 -10.23 -8.67 3.41
C LEU A 83 -10.72 -8.66 1.95
N TRP A 84 -11.62 -9.58 1.59
CA TRP A 84 -12.25 -9.64 0.27
C TRP A 84 -13.05 -8.40 -0.11
N VAL A 85 -13.43 -7.54 0.84
CA VAL A 85 -14.00 -6.21 0.54
C VAL A 85 -13.09 -5.36 -0.37
N SER A 86 -11.78 -5.64 -0.36
CA SER A 86 -10.80 -5.00 -1.23
C SER A 86 -10.97 -5.36 -2.71
N ILE A 87 -11.61 -6.50 -3.02
CA ILE A 87 -11.86 -6.98 -4.40
C ILE A 87 -12.79 -6.00 -5.14
N PRO A 88 -14.06 -5.78 -4.73
CA PRO A 88 -14.94 -4.86 -5.42
C PRO A 88 -14.42 -3.42 -5.40
N ALA A 89 -13.75 -2.99 -4.32
CA ALA A 89 -13.15 -1.67 -4.21
C ALA A 89 -12.04 -1.43 -5.25
N THR A 90 -11.11 -2.38 -5.37
CA THR A 90 -10.03 -2.31 -6.35
C THR A 90 -10.56 -2.48 -7.76
N LEU A 91 -11.56 -3.34 -7.97
CA LEU A 91 -12.19 -3.52 -9.28
C LEU A 91 -12.85 -2.22 -9.75
N PHE A 92 -13.54 -1.50 -8.86
CA PHE A 92 -14.07 -0.17 -9.17
C PHE A 92 -12.96 0.80 -9.57
N SER A 93 -11.89 0.89 -8.77
CA SER A 93 -10.74 1.77 -9.04
C SER A 93 -10.08 1.42 -10.39
N ALA A 94 -9.91 0.13 -10.68
CA ALA A 94 -9.32 -0.36 -11.92
C ALA A 94 -10.16 -0.02 -13.15
N LEU A 95 -11.46 -0.32 -13.12
CA LEU A 95 -12.33 -0.16 -14.28
C LEU A 95 -12.68 1.30 -14.57
N PHE A 96 -12.92 2.11 -13.53
CA PHE A 96 -13.41 3.47 -13.70
C PHE A 96 -12.31 4.53 -13.66
N LEU A 97 -11.20 4.28 -12.94
CA LEU A 97 -10.22 5.32 -12.62
C LEU A 97 -8.81 5.03 -13.13
N ALA A 98 -8.36 3.78 -13.29
CA ALA A 98 -6.98 3.50 -13.70
C ALA A 98 -6.58 4.20 -15.01
N HIS A 99 -7.44 4.14 -16.04
CA HIS A 99 -7.21 4.85 -17.30
C HIS A 99 -7.13 6.38 -17.09
N LYS A 100 -8.03 6.93 -16.27
CA LYS A 100 -8.10 8.37 -15.99
C LYS A 100 -6.87 8.83 -15.21
N TRP A 101 -6.45 8.10 -14.18
CA TRP A 101 -5.25 8.39 -13.42
C TRP A 101 -4.02 8.44 -14.31
N ARG A 102 -3.88 7.47 -15.22
CA ARG A 102 -2.76 7.49 -16.16
C ARG A 102 -2.83 8.65 -17.16
N ARG A 103 -4.02 8.97 -17.68
CA ARG A 103 -4.26 10.09 -18.62
C ARG A 103 -4.30 11.46 -17.97
N ALA A 104 -4.37 11.54 -16.65
CA ALA A 104 -4.30 12.81 -15.91
C ALA A 104 -2.93 13.48 -16.08
N ARG A 105 -1.89 12.73 -16.46
CA ARG A 105 -0.52 13.24 -16.73
C ARG A 105 0.08 14.01 -15.55
N ILE A 106 -0.31 13.62 -14.35
CA ILE A 106 0.15 14.22 -13.10
C ILE A 106 1.44 13.58 -12.63
N GLU A 107 2.23 14.36 -11.91
CA GLU A 107 3.35 13.88 -11.11
C GLU A 107 2.92 13.61 -9.67
N SER A 108 1.97 14.38 -9.13
CA SER A 108 1.41 14.22 -7.78
C SER A 108 -0.09 13.89 -7.80
N PRO A 109 -0.61 13.06 -6.88
CA PRO A 109 -2.02 12.63 -6.89
C PRO A 109 -3.02 13.79 -6.70
N ILE A 110 -2.60 14.92 -6.14
CA ILE A 110 -3.46 16.09 -5.90
C ILE A 110 -3.26 17.21 -6.93
N GLU A 111 -2.28 17.06 -7.83
CA GLU A 111 -1.92 18.09 -8.81
C GLU A 111 -3.10 18.46 -9.73
N TYR A 112 -3.84 17.45 -10.19
CA TYR A 112 -4.99 17.68 -11.08
C TYR A 112 -6.09 18.54 -10.43
N LEU A 113 -6.14 18.65 -9.10
CA LEU A 113 -7.15 19.46 -8.41
C LEU A 113 -7.02 20.94 -8.74
N GLU A 114 -5.83 21.42 -9.10
CA GLU A 114 -5.67 22.82 -9.53
C GLU A 114 -6.32 23.07 -10.89
N GLU A 115 -6.15 22.14 -11.83
CA GLU A 115 -6.78 22.21 -13.15
C GLU A 115 -8.27 21.91 -13.07
N ARG A 116 -8.67 20.92 -12.26
CA ARG A 116 -10.07 20.50 -12.13
C ARG A 116 -10.89 21.46 -11.29
N TYR A 117 -10.32 22.01 -10.22
CA TYR A 117 -11.01 22.88 -9.29
C TYR A 117 -10.32 24.23 -9.18
N ASN A 118 -9.29 24.37 -8.34
CA ASN A 118 -8.51 25.60 -8.19
C ASN A 118 -7.25 25.33 -7.31
N PRO A 119 -6.30 26.28 -7.25
CA PRO A 119 -5.09 26.13 -6.43
C PRO A 119 -5.38 25.98 -4.93
N VAL A 120 -6.48 26.58 -4.43
CA VAL A 120 -6.86 26.54 -3.02
C VAL A 120 -7.18 25.10 -2.58
N LEU A 121 -7.94 24.36 -3.37
CA LEU A 121 -8.27 22.96 -3.08
C LEU A 121 -7.04 22.05 -3.15
N ARG A 122 -6.14 22.26 -4.13
CA ARG A 122 -4.84 21.56 -4.18
C ARG A 122 -4.06 21.76 -2.88
N GLN A 123 -3.97 22.99 -2.38
CA GLN A 123 -3.29 23.29 -1.12
C GLN A 123 -4.00 22.68 0.09
N LEU A 124 -5.32 22.85 0.19
CA LEU A 124 -6.09 22.32 1.31
C LEU A 124 -5.90 20.80 1.46
N PHE A 125 -5.90 20.07 0.35
CA PHE A 125 -5.75 18.61 0.37
C PHE A 125 -4.29 18.20 0.60
N SER A 126 -3.31 19.00 0.18
CA SER A 126 -1.90 18.77 0.54
C SER A 126 -1.66 18.89 2.06
N TRP A 127 -2.18 19.96 2.69
CA TRP A 127 -1.99 20.26 4.10
C TRP A 127 -2.88 19.43 5.02
N GLN A 128 -3.97 18.86 4.50
CA GLN A 128 -4.72 17.84 5.20
C GLN A 128 -4.05 16.47 5.05
N GLY A 129 -3.71 16.04 3.83
CA GLY A 129 -3.29 14.66 3.59
C GLY A 129 -1.87 14.32 4.07
N VAL A 130 -0.88 15.21 3.90
CA VAL A 130 0.51 14.94 4.33
C VAL A 130 0.60 14.74 5.86
N PRO A 131 0.07 15.64 6.72
CA PRO A 131 0.11 15.42 8.17
C PRO A 131 -0.68 14.19 8.61
N THR A 132 -1.85 13.92 8.00
CA THR A 132 -2.63 12.71 8.30
C THR A 132 -1.82 11.45 7.99
N LYS A 133 -1.08 11.43 6.88
CA LYS A 133 -0.22 10.30 6.52
C LYS A 133 0.97 10.11 7.45
N ILE A 134 1.62 11.20 7.88
CA ILE A 134 2.71 11.11 8.87
C ILE A 134 2.23 10.47 10.19
N ILE A 135 1.03 10.84 10.66
CA ILE A 135 0.45 10.27 11.88
C ILE A 135 0.10 8.79 11.70
N ASP A 136 -0.53 8.43 10.58
CA ASP A 136 -0.83 7.05 10.18
C ASP A 136 0.43 6.18 10.15
N ASP A 137 1.49 6.69 9.52
CA ASP A 137 2.78 6.02 9.43
C ASP A 137 3.46 5.86 10.80
N GLY A 138 3.31 6.84 11.70
CA GLY A 138 3.75 6.72 13.09
C GLY A 138 3.07 5.56 13.83
N ILE A 139 1.79 5.32 13.60
CA ILE A 139 1.04 4.21 14.23
C ILE A 139 1.51 2.86 13.66
N LYS A 140 1.73 2.79 12.35
CA LYS A 140 2.27 1.58 11.71
C LYS A 140 3.67 1.27 12.24
N LEU A 141 4.54 2.28 12.40
CA LEU A 141 5.85 2.13 13.02
C LEU A 141 5.75 1.67 14.48
N PHE A 142 4.80 2.22 15.23
CA PHE A 142 4.52 1.79 16.60
C PHE A 142 4.11 0.31 16.66
N ALA A 143 3.22 -0.13 15.76
CA ALA A 143 2.80 -1.53 15.66
C ALA A 143 3.97 -2.47 15.30
N ILE A 144 4.84 -2.07 14.37
CA ILE A 144 6.10 -2.80 14.10
C ILE A 144 6.96 -2.88 15.37
N GLY A 145 7.09 -1.77 16.10
CA GLY A 145 7.83 -1.71 17.35
C GLY A 145 7.35 -2.75 18.36
N ILE A 146 6.02 -2.85 18.55
CA ILE A 146 5.42 -3.85 19.44
C ILE A 146 5.81 -5.24 18.99
N PHE A 147 5.64 -5.51 17.70
CA PHE A 147 5.90 -6.83 17.15
C PHE A 147 7.38 -7.23 17.32
N ILE A 148 8.33 -6.35 16.98
CA ILE A 148 9.76 -6.60 17.19
C ILE A 148 10.06 -6.81 18.68
N SER A 149 9.50 -5.98 19.56
CA SER A 149 9.78 -6.07 20.99
C SER A 149 9.27 -7.38 21.60
N VAL A 150 8.06 -7.79 21.23
CA VAL A 150 7.44 -9.03 21.71
C VAL A 150 8.12 -10.26 21.08
N SER A 151 8.42 -10.23 19.78
CA SER A 151 8.98 -11.38 19.07
C SER A 151 10.48 -11.58 19.29
N LEU A 152 11.26 -10.50 19.33
CA LEU A 152 12.74 -10.56 19.42
C LEU A 152 13.27 -10.23 20.82
N GLY A 153 12.42 -9.76 21.74
CA GLY A 153 12.83 -9.35 23.08
C GLY A 153 13.61 -8.03 23.12
N PHE A 154 13.65 -7.27 22.02
CA PHE A 154 14.30 -5.96 21.99
C PHE A 154 13.46 -4.90 22.70
N ASP A 155 14.11 -3.85 23.17
CA ASP A 155 13.42 -2.68 23.72
C ASP A 155 12.53 -2.03 22.66
N MET A 156 11.31 -1.67 23.04
CA MET A 156 10.29 -1.10 22.17
C MET A 156 10.76 0.18 21.46
N LYS A 157 11.41 1.08 22.20
CA LYS A 157 11.88 2.36 21.66
C LYS A 157 12.93 2.13 20.59
N TRP A 158 13.92 1.29 20.87
CA TRP A 158 14.97 0.97 19.91
C TRP A 158 14.47 0.15 18.71
N SER A 159 13.45 -0.69 18.92
CA SER A 159 12.80 -1.43 17.84
C SER A 159 12.16 -0.50 16.81
N MET A 160 11.43 0.52 17.26
CA MET A 160 10.84 1.54 16.36
C MET A 160 11.90 2.36 15.64
N ILE A 161 12.93 2.82 16.36
CA ILE A 161 14.01 3.63 15.77
C ILE A 161 14.79 2.82 14.73
N GLY A 162 15.11 1.56 15.04
CA GLY A 162 15.83 0.66 14.13
C GLY A 162 15.03 0.36 12.86
N ALA A 163 13.76 -0.04 13.01
CA ALA A 163 12.89 -0.34 11.88
C ALA A 163 12.64 0.90 11.00
N GLY A 164 12.33 2.04 11.62
CA GLY A 164 12.14 3.31 10.92
C GLY A 164 13.41 3.78 10.21
N GLY A 165 14.58 3.61 10.84
CA GLY A 165 15.88 3.95 10.27
C GLY A 165 16.23 3.12 9.03
N ILE A 166 16.05 1.79 9.09
CA ILE A 166 16.29 0.91 7.93
C ILE A 166 15.39 1.30 6.76
N MET A 167 14.10 1.51 7.03
CA MET A 167 13.13 1.91 6.02
C MET A 167 13.44 3.27 5.40
N LEU A 168 13.82 4.25 6.23
CA LEU A 168 14.26 5.57 5.77
C LEU A 168 15.47 5.48 4.84
N LEU A 169 16.47 4.66 5.20
CA LEU A 169 17.70 4.53 4.44
C LEU A 169 17.46 4.06 3.01
N TYR A 170 16.73 2.95 2.80
CA TYR A 170 16.53 2.47 1.42
C TYR A 170 15.53 3.33 0.63
N THR A 171 14.54 3.93 1.30
CA THR A 171 13.52 4.78 0.64
C THR A 171 14.13 6.09 0.16
N PHE A 172 14.95 6.74 0.99
CA PHE A 172 15.69 7.95 0.66
C PHE A 172 16.59 7.77 -0.56
N MET A 173 17.18 6.58 -0.70
CA MET A 173 18.16 6.33 -1.74
C MET A 173 17.53 6.02 -3.10
N GLY A 174 16.53 5.15 -3.13
CA GLY A 174 16.16 4.43 -4.34
C GLY A 174 14.91 4.93 -5.08
N GLY A 175 14.10 5.81 -4.49
CA GLY A 175 12.86 6.31 -5.10
C GLY A 175 11.86 5.20 -5.44
N LEU A 176 10.89 5.50 -6.31
CA LEU A 176 9.77 4.59 -6.60
C LEU A 176 10.23 3.26 -7.22
N TRP A 177 11.34 3.25 -7.98
CA TRP A 177 11.90 2.04 -8.58
C TRP A 177 12.41 1.06 -7.53
N ALA A 178 13.15 1.55 -6.53
CA ALA A 178 13.61 0.69 -5.45
C ALA A 178 12.43 0.15 -4.66
N VAL A 179 11.45 1.00 -4.30
CA VAL A 179 10.23 0.58 -3.59
C VAL A 179 9.54 -0.55 -4.36
N ALA A 180 9.28 -0.37 -5.66
CA ALA A 180 8.58 -1.38 -6.44
C ALA A 180 9.35 -2.71 -6.53
N VAL A 181 10.68 -2.67 -6.63
CA VAL A 181 11.53 -3.87 -6.64
C VAL A 181 11.58 -4.54 -5.27
N THR A 182 11.75 -3.79 -4.19
CA THR A 182 11.74 -4.35 -2.83
C THR A 182 10.40 -4.99 -2.52
N ASP A 183 9.29 -4.37 -2.91
CA ASP A 183 7.95 -4.92 -2.73
C ASP A 183 7.77 -6.25 -3.48
N PHE A 184 8.32 -6.35 -4.69
CA PHE A 184 8.28 -7.62 -5.43
C PHE A 184 9.08 -8.72 -4.74
N ILE A 185 10.26 -8.40 -4.22
CA ILE A 185 11.05 -9.37 -3.46
C ILE A 185 10.32 -9.79 -2.18
N GLN A 186 9.70 -8.84 -1.46
CA GLN A 186 8.86 -9.11 -0.30
C GLN A 186 7.70 -10.05 -0.64
N PHE A 187 7.00 -9.79 -1.74
CA PHE A 187 5.90 -10.61 -2.21
C PHE A 187 6.34 -12.05 -2.48
N VAL A 188 7.50 -12.25 -3.13
CA VAL A 188 8.03 -13.59 -3.40
C VAL A 188 8.38 -14.33 -2.10
N VAL A 189 9.06 -13.65 -1.18
CA VAL A 189 9.43 -14.23 0.12
C VAL A 189 8.18 -14.63 0.92
N LEU A 190 7.19 -13.73 1.00
CA LEU A 190 5.93 -13.98 1.68
C LEU A 190 5.16 -15.15 1.05
N THR A 191 5.09 -15.19 -0.29
CA THR A 191 4.43 -16.27 -1.02
C THR A 191 5.11 -17.62 -0.76
N ALA A 192 6.45 -17.65 -0.69
CA ALA A 192 7.19 -18.87 -0.37
C ALA A 192 6.83 -19.41 1.03
N ALA A 193 6.72 -18.53 2.03
CA ALA A 193 6.28 -18.93 3.37
C ALA A 193 4.85 -19.47 3.39
N ILE A 194 3.94 -18.82 2.66
CA ILE A 194 2.53 -19.21 2.56
C ILE A 194 2.36 -20.59 1.91
N ILE A 195 3.09 -20.87 0.82
CA ILE A 195 3.05 -22.15 0.10
C ILE A 195 3.49 -23.32 1.00
N ILE A 196 4.27 -23.07 2.04
CA ILE A 196 4.71 -24.10 3.00
C ILE A 196 3.72 -24.24 4.15
N ILE A 197 3.39 -23.12 4.81
CA ILE A 197 2.61 -23.18 6.06
C ILE A 197 1.20 -23.72 5.83
N LEU A 198 0.60 -23.44 4.67
CA LEU A 198 -0.77 -23.85 4.37
C LEU A 198 -0.91 -25.37 4.24
N PRO A 199 -0.17 -26.08 3.36
CA PRO A 199 -0.21 -27.54 3.32
C PRO A 199 0.16 -28.19 4.66
N LEU A 200 1.17 -27.67 5.37
CA LEU A 200 1.58 -28.22 6.66
C LEU A 200 0.49 -28.07 7.73
N SER A 201 -0.20 -26.93 7.76
CA SER A 201 -1.30 -26.69 8.70
C SER A 201 -2.44 -27.69 8.46
N PHE A 202 -2.78 -27.97 7.20
CA PHE A 202 -3.78 -28.99 6.87
C PHE A 202 -3.29 -30.41 7.13
N TYR A 203 -2.02 -30.72 6.85
CA TYR A 203 -1.44 -32.04 7.10
C TYR A 203 -1.47 -32.38 8.59
N HIS A 204 -0.95 -31.49 9.44
CA HIS A 204 -0.94 -31.68 10.89
C HIS A 204 -2.34 -31.54 11.52
N GLY A 205 -3.27 -30.85 10.86
CA GLY A 205 -4.70 -30.84 11.24
C GLY A 205 -5.48 -32.10 10.85
N GLY A 206 -4.83 -33.17 10.39
CA GLY A 206 -5.50 -34.44 10.02
C GLY A 206 -6.01 -34.49 8.57
N GLY A 207 -5.60 -33.55 7.73
CA GLY A 207 -5.98 -33.42 6.32
C GLY A 207 -7.17 -32.48 6.10
N VAL A 208 -7.29 -31.96 4.87
CA VAL A 208 -8.31 -30.96 4.49
C VAL A 208 -9.73 -31.41 4.88
N THR A 209 -10.08 -32.66 4.60
CA THR A 209 -11.42 -33.19 4.90
C THR A 209 -11.70 -33.22 6.41
N GLN A 210 -10.72 -33.63 7.23
CA GLN A 210 -10.92 -33.69 8.68
C GLN A 210 -10.99 -32.28 9.28
N VAL A 211 -10.12 -31.38 8.83
CA VAL A 211 -10.16 -29.99 9.26
C VAL A 211 -11.54 -29.41 9.01
N PHE A 212 -12.07 -29.52 7.79
CA PHE A 212 -13.37 -28.96 7.43
C PHE A 212 -14.56 -29.64 8.12
N LYS A 213 -14.47 -30.95 8.43
CA LYS A 213 -15.53 -31.67 9.17
C LYS A 213 -15.60 -31.28 10.64
N ASN A 214 -14.47 -30.97 11.26
CA ASN A 214 -14.36 -30.65 12.69
C ASN A 214 -14.39 -29.15 12.97
N LEU A 215 -14.82 -28.32 12.01
CA LEU A 215 -14.93 -26.88 12.24
C LEU A 215 -16.07 -26.56 13.21
N PRO A 216 -15.89 -25.57 14.09
CA PRO A 216 -16.98 -25.11 14.93
C PRO A 216 -18.14 -24.56 14.09
N ASP A 217 -19.35 -24.64 14.65
CA ASP A 217 -20.55 -24.15 13.98
C ASP A 217 -20.41 -22.68 13.55
N GLY A 218 -20.78 -22.39 12.32
CA GLY A 218 -20.74 -21.04 11.77
C GLY A 218 -19.41 -20.61 11.13
N PHE A 219 -18.32 -21.39 11.25
CA PHE A 219 -17.02 -21.04 10.66
C PHE A 219 -17.03 -20.96 9.12
N MET A 220 -18.01 -21.59 8.45
CA MET A 220 -18.20 -21.47 7.00
C MET A 220 -19.01 -20.25 6.58
N ARG A 221 -19.61 -19.52 7.53
CA ARG A 221 -20.40 -18.34 7.21
C ARG A 221 -19.45 -17.22 6.79
N LEU A 222 -19.86 -16.46 5.77
CA LEU A 222 -19.10 -15.31 5.31
C LEU A 222 -19.23 -14.10 6.26
N THR A 223 -20.26 -14.07 7.10
CA THR A 223 -20.55 -13.00 8.05
C THR A 223 -21.04 -13.57 9.38
N CYS A 224 -20.91 -12.80 10.44
CA CYS A 224 -21.45 -13.11 11.78
C CYS A 224 -22.22 -11.89 12.33
N PRO A 225 -22.91 -12.00 13.49
CA PRO A 225 -23.65 -10.88 14.06
C PRO A 225 -22.81 -9.61 14.28
N GLU A 226 -21.54 -9.76 14.68
CA GLU A 226 -20.59 -8.65 14.85
C GLU A 226 -20.18 -8.03 13.50
N TYR A 227 -19.98 -8.87 12.48
CA TYR A 227 -19.53 -8.47 11.13
C TYR A 227 -20.58 -8.81 10.07
N GLY A 228 -21.78 -8.27 10.24
CA GLY A 228 -22.91 -8.52 9.34
C GLY A 228 -22.75 -7.88 7.96
N TRP A 229 -23.63 -8.20 7.01
CA TRP A 229 -23.58 -7.65 5.65
C TRP A 229 -23.63 -6.11 5.59
N GLY A 230 -24.31 -5.46 6.53
CA GLY A 230 -24.29 -3.99 6.63
C GLY A 230 -22.88 -3.44 6.87
N TYR A 231 -22.09 -4.08 7.72
CA TYR A 231 -20.69 -3.73 7.98
C TYR A 231 -19.81 -4.02 6.77
N VAL A 232 -20.01 -5.17 6.11
CA VAL A 232 -19.29 -5.53 4.88
C VAL A 232 -19.53 -4.52 3.76
N ILE A 233 -20.79 -4.12 3.53
CA ILE A 233 -21.14 -3.10 2.52
C ILE A 233 -20.50 -1.75 2.87
N TYR A 234 -20.55 -1.36 4.14
CA TYR A 234 -19.85 -0.16 4.62
C TYR A 234 -18.36 -0.20 4.28
N LEU A 235 -17.67 -1.30 4.60
CA LEU A 235 -16.25 -1.45 4.29
C LEU A 235 -15.99 -1.43 2.79
N ILE A 236 -16.84 -2.06 1.96
CA ILE A 236 -16.70 -2.00 0.50
C ILE A 236 -16.75 -0.55 0.02
N VAL A 237 -17.71 0.25 0.48
CA VAL A 237 -17.83 1.67 0.10
C VAL A 237 -16.63 2.47 0.61
N MET A 238 -16.23 2.26 1.86
CA MET A 238 -15.07 2.92 2.47
C MET A 238 -13.77 2.62 1.71
N TYR A 239 -13.49 1.35 1.42
CA TYR A 239 -12.32 0.93 0.65
C TYR A 239 -12.39 1.46 -0.77
N THR A 240 -13.57 1.46 -1.40
CA THR A 240 -13.76 2.01 -2.75
C THR A 240 -13.35 3.47 -2.79
N LEU A 241 -13.80 4.29 -1.83
CA LEU A 241 -13.40 5.69 -1.73
C LEU A 241 -11.90 5.82 -1.44
N ALA A 242 -11.38 5.07 -0.46
CA ALA A 242 -10.00 5.16 -0.02
C ALA A 242 -8.99 4.74 -1.11
N TRP A 243 -9.15 3.57 -1.74
CA TRP A 243 -8.23 3.02 -2.76
C TRP A 243 -8.27 3.80 -4.07
N SER A 244 -9.34 4.57 -4.27
CA SER A 244 -9.55 5.37 -5.47
C SER A 244 -9.07 6.81 -5.36
N SER A 245 -8.80 7.32 -4.15
CA SER A 245 -8.52 8.75 -3.97
C SER A 245 -7.61 9.10 -2.77
N VAL A 246 -7.90 8.60 -1.57
CA VAL A 246 -7.20 9.02 -0.35
C VAL A 246 -5.85 8.31 -0.19
N ASN A 247 -5.76 7.06 -0.65
CA ASN A 247 -4.49 6.34 -0.66
C ASN A 247 -3.66 6.70 -1.90
N TRP A 248 -2.99 7.85 -1.75
CA TRP A 248 -2.08 8.45 -2.71
C TRP A 248 -1.00 7.50 -3.24
N SER A 249 -0.44 6.65 -2.38
CA SER A 249 0.52 5.59 -2.72
C SER A 249 -0.05 4.56 -3.70
N LEU A 250 -1.31 4.17 -3.52
CA LEU A 250 -1.98 3.22 -4.41
C LEU A 250 -2.31 3.84 -5.77
N ILE A 251 -2.72 5.10 -5.78
CA ILE A 251 -3.02 5.84 -7.02
C ILE A 251 -1.76 6.04 -7.87
N GLN A 252 -0.62 6.28 -7.21
CA GLN A 252 0.67 6.41 -7.87
C GLN A 252 1.00 5.20 -8.75
N ARG A 253 0.59 4.00 -8.34
CA ARG A 253 0.80 2.76 -9.10
C ARG A 253 0.03 2.72 -10.42
N TYR A 254 -1.04 3.49 -10.58
CA TYR A 254 -1.75 3.62 -11.85
C TYR A 254 -1.08 4.58 -12.82
N TYR A 255 -0.48 5.67 -12.35
CA TYR A 255 0.11 6.67 -13.25
C TYR A 255 1.62 6.50 -13.48
N CYS A 256 2.32 5.67 -12.68
CA CYS A 256 3.74 5.39 -12.85
C CYS A 256 4.07 4.35 -13.94
N VAL A 257 3.06 3.82 -14.65
CA VAL A 257 3.23 2.83 -15.73
C VAL A 257 3.20 3.49 -17.12
N PRO A 258 3.70 2.84 -18.18
CA PRO A 258 3.83 3.46 -19.51
C PRO A 258 2.51 3.88 -20.14
N THR A 259 1.51 2.99 -20.15
CA THR A 259 0.26 3.16 -20.91
C THR A 259 -0.98 3.03 -20.02
N GLU A 260 -2.11 3.59 -20.45
CA GLU A 260 -3.38 3.40 -19.74
C GLU A 260 -3.81 1.93 -19.67
N ARG A 261 -3.47 1.12 -20.69
CA ARG A 261 -3.74 -0.33 -20.68
C ARG A 261 -2.95 -1.04 -19.59
N ASP A 262 -1.71 -0.61 -19.37
CA ASP A 262 -0.88 -1.13 -18.29
C ASP A 262 -1.43 -0.71 -16.92
N ALA A 263 -2.01 0.48 -16.79
CA ALA A 263 -2.68 0.92 -15.57
C ALA A 263 -3.89 0.03 -15.24
N LEU A 264 -4.68 -0.36 -16.24
CA LEU A 264 -5.77 -1.32 -16.04
C LEU A 264 -5.24 -2.69 -15.60
N LYS A 265 -4.16 -3.18 -16.21
CA LYS A 265 -3.53 -4.46 -15.82
C LYS A 265 -3.01 -4.43 -14.38
N VAL A 266 -2.49 -3.31 -13.90
CA VAL A 266 -2.12 -3.12 -12.49
C VAL A 266 -3.33 -3.44 -11.60
N GLY A 267 -4.45 -2.74 -11.81
CA GLY A 267 -5.65 -2.94 -10.99
C GLY A 267 -6.22 -4.36 -11.09
N LEU A 268 -6.29 -4.93 -12.30
CA LEU A 268 -6.77 -6.30 -12.51
C LEU A 268 -5.86 -7.35 -11.86
N SER A 269 -4.54 -7.14 -11.90
CA SER A 269 -3.59 -8.04 -11.22
C SER A 269 -3.79 -8.04 -9.72
N VAL A 270 -4.05 -6.87 -9.12
CA VAL A 270 -4.34 -6.74 -7.69
C VAL A 270 -5.66 -7.42 -7.32
N VAL A 271 -6.69 -7.30 -8.16
CA VAL A 271 -7.96 -8.03 -7.97
C VAL A 271 -7.74 -9.54 -7.93
N VAL A 272 -6.94 -10.08 -8.85
CA VAL A 272 -6.58 -11.52 -8.85
C VAL A 272 -5.81 -11.90 -7.58
N LEU A 273 -4.84 -11.07 -7.16
CA LEU A 273 -4.09 -11.28 -5.93
C LEU A 273 -4.98 -11.22 -4.67
N TYR A 274 -6.01 -10.39 -4.63
CA TYR A 274 -6.98 -10.39 -3.52
C TYR A 274 -7.98 -11.56 -3.55
N ILE A 275 -8.25 -12.15 -4.71
CA ILE A 275 -9.08 -13.36 -4.78
C ILE A 275 -8.29 -14.54 -4.20
N ILE A 276 -7.03 -14.69 -4.60
CA ILE A 276 -6.21 -15.87 -4.29
C ILE A 276 -5.46 -15.71 -2.96
N GLY A 277 -4.91 -14.52 -2.71
CA GLY A 277 -4.03 -14.25 -1.57
C GLY A 277 -4.68 -14.51 -0.20
N PRO A 278 -5.76 -13.82 0.18
CA PRO A 278 -6.36 -13.93 1.51
C PRO A 278 -6.72 -15.37 1.93
N PRO A 279 -7.34 -16.22 1.07
CA PRO A 279 -7.52 -17.63 1.40
C PRO A 279 -6.20 -18.34 1.66
N LEU A 280 -5.19 -18.18 0.79
CA LEU A 280 -3.89 -18.83 1.00
C LEU A 280 -3.22 -18.37 2.29
N MET A 281 -3.30 -17.07 2.62
CA MET A 281 -2.64 -16.53 3.80
C MET A 281 -3.33 -16.96 5.09
N PHE A 282 -4.67 -17.06 5.12
CA PHE A 282 -5.43 -17.12 6.39
C PHE A 282 -6.16 -18.44 6.66
N LEU A 283 -6.36 -19.30 5.66
CA LEU A 283 -6.79 -20.68 5.90
C LEU A 283 -5.89 -21.47 6.89
N PRO A 284 -4.57 -21.24 7.00
CA PRO A 284 -3.76 -21.87 8.03
C PRO A 284 -4.29 -21.59 9.45
N ALA A 285 -4.78 -20.37 9.71
CA ALA A 285 -5.34 -20.01 11.01
C ALA A 285 -6.67 -20.74 11.33
N ILE A 286 -7.47 -21.03 10.31
CA ILE A 286 -8.68 -21.86 10.44
C ILE A 286 -8.29 -23.29 10.83
N ALA A 287 -7.30 -23.88 10.14
CA ALA A 287 -6.76 -25.19 10.51
C ALA A 287 -6.16 -25.16 11.94
N GLY A 288 -5.56 -24.03 12.31
CA GLY A 288 -4.99 -23.75 13.63
C GLY A 288 -5.93 -23.97 14.81
N THR A 289 -7.25 -23.88 14.60
CA THR A 289 -8.25 -24.18 15.64
C THR A 289 -8.15 -25.59 16.21
N GLN A 290 -7.68 -26.55 15.41
CA GLN A 290 -7.50 -27.95 15.80
C GLN A 290 -6.08 -28.25 16.30
N LEU A 291 -5.10 -27.46 15.86
CA LEU A 291 -3.70 -27.60 16.26
C LEU A 291 -3.43 -26.99 17.64
N ILE A 292 -4.07 -25.85 17.92
CA ILE A 292 -3.85 -25.07 19.14
C ILE A 292 -5.23 -24.69 19.70
N PRO A 293 -6.01 -25.64 20.25
CA PRO A 293 -7.33 -25.34 20.80
C PRO A 293 -7.20 -24.48 22.08
N GLY A 294 -8.10 -23.51 22.25
CA GLY A 294 -8.16 -22.68 23.46
C GLY A 294 -7.04 -21.66 23.58
N LEU A 295 -6.50 -21.17 22.46
CA LEU A 295 -5.47 -20.13 22.45
C LEU A 295 -5.99 -18.86 23.16
N ALA A 296 -5.30 -18.43 24.22
CA ALA A 296 -5.73 -17.31 25.05
C ALA A 296 -5.78 -15.98 24.28
N ASP A 297 -4.79 -15.75 23.41
CA ASP A 297 -4.76 -14.61 22.50
C ASP A 297 -4.73 -15.08 21.04
N ALA A 298 -5.89 -14.98 20.38
CA ALA A 298 -6.05 -15.33 18.97
C ALA A 298 -5.15 -14.50 18.03
N GLY A 299 -4.66 -13.33 18.45
CA GLY A 299 -3.67 -12.53 17.70
C GLY A 299 -2.36 -13.25 17.44
N THR A 300 -2.01 -14.22 18.29
CA THR A 300 -0.75 -14.97 18.20
C THR A 300 -0.84 -16.23 17.33
N ILE A 301 -2.04 -16.58 16.81
CA ILE A 301 -2.24 -17.85 16.09
C ILE A 301 -1.27 -18.01 14.91
N TYR A 302 -1.07 -16.95 14.14
CA TYR A 302 -0.27 -17.03 12.92
C TYR A 302 1.22 -17.13 13.21
N PRO A 303 1.82 -16.31 14.10
CA PRO A 303 3.16 -16.54 14.61
C PRO A 303 3.39 -17.92 15.22
N GLU A 304 2.45 -18.44 16.02
CA GLU A 304 2.59 -19.78 16.64
C GLU A 304 2.55 -20.90 15.59
N LEU A 305 1.66 -20.82 14.59
CA LEU A 305 1.67 -21.76 13.47
C LEU A 305 2.97 -21.70 12.69
N CYS A 306 3.51 -20.49 12.45
CA CYS A 306 4.80 -20.34 11.79
C CYS A 306 5.91 -21.03 12.61
N ARG A 307 5.93 -20.81 13.92
CA ARG A 307 6.93 -21.39 14.82
C ARG A 307 6.84 -22.92 14.88
N MET A 308 5.62 -23.47 14.86
CA MET A 308 5.39 -24.92 14.96
C MET A 308 5.67 -25.66 13.64
N LEU A 309 5.43 -25.01 12.49
CA LEU A 309 5.37 -25.70 11.20
C LEU A 309 6.49 -25.31 10.23
N LEU A 310 7.08 -24.11 10.35
CA LEU A 310 8.11 -23.68 9.41
C LEU A 310 9.47 -24.33 9.69
N PRO A 311 10.25 -24.67 8.64
CA PRO A 311 11.64 -25.07 8.77
C PRO A 311 12.52 -24.02 9.47
N ALA A 312 13.66 -24.47 10.00
CA ALA A 312 14.70 -23.57 10.53
C ALA A 312 15.04 -22.44 9.53
N GLY A 313 15.15 -21.21 10.03
CA GLY A 313 15.42 -19.99 9.25
C GLY A 313 14.22 -19.44 8.47
N MET A 314 13.21 -20.25 8.16
CA MET A 314 12.01 -19.76 7.47
C MET A 314 11.12 -18.94 8.39
N LEU A 315 11.18 -19.18 9.70
CA LEU A 315 10.54 -18.32 10.69
C LEU A 315 11.14 -16.91 10.66
N GLY A 316 12.47 -16.79 10.69
CA GLY A 316 13.16 -15.51 10.54
C GLY A 316 12.87 -14.82 9.20
N LEU A 317 12.85 -15.58 8.11
CA LEU A 317 12.50 -15.05 6.79
C LEU A 317 11.04 -14.57 6.72
N MET A 318 10.11 -15.30 7.34
CA MET A 318 8.70 -14.91 7.40
C MET A 318 8.50 -13.64 8.25
N ILE A 319 9.12 -13.59 9.42
CA ILE A 319 9.14 -12.40 10.28
C ILE A 319 9.71 -11.20 9.51
N SER A 320 10.78 -11.41 8.75
CA SER A 320 11.36 -10.38 7.88
C SER A 320 10.37 -9.90 6.82
N ALA A 321 9.68 -10.81 6.13
CA ALA A 321 8.68 -10.47 5.13
C ALA A 321 7.48 -9.71 5.72
N MET A 322 7.05 -10.10 6.92
CA MET A 322 5.99 -9.41 7.67
C MET A 322 6.38 -7.97 8.03
N PHE A 323 7.62 -7.75 8.52
CA PHE A 323 8.14 -6.41 8.73
C PHE A 323 8.19 -5.62 7.44
N ALA A 324 8.70 -6.26 6.40
CA ALA A 324 8.89 -5.64 5.12
C ALA A 324 7.58 -5.23 4.44
N ALA A 325 6.47 -5.96 4.65
CA ALA A 325 5.15 -5.55 4.19
C ALA A 325 4.75 -4.17 4.75
N THR A 326 4.95 -3.94 6.05
CA THR A 326 4.70 -2.60 6.62
C THR A 326 5.70 -1.57 6.10
N MET A 327 6.98 -1.95 5.93
CA MET A 327 7.98 -1.03 5.37
C MET A 327 7.68 -0.66 3.90
N SER A 328 7.08 -1.56 3.12
CA SER A 328 6.56 -1.30 1.76
C SER A 328 5.52 -0.18 1.80
N MET A 329 4.51 -0.30 2.67
CA MET A 329 3.49 0.72 2.87
C MET A 329 4.09 2.07 3.28
N LEU A 330 4.97 2.08 4.28
CA LEU A 330 5.65 3.28 4.76
C LEU A 330 6.51 3.94 3.66
N SER A 331 7.30 3.14 2.94
CA SER A 331 8.17 3.66 1.88
C SER A 331 7.39 4.26 0.72
N SER A 332 6.23 3.68 0.36
CA SER A 332 5.31 4.23 -0.63
C SER A 332 4.66 5.53 -0.15
N ASP A 333 4.17 5.57 1.09
CA ASP A 333 3.55 6.79 1.66
C ASP A 333 4.59 7.92 1.79
N TYR A 334 5.84 7.61 2.17
CA TYR A 334 6.93 8.58 2.24
C TYR A 334 7.31 9.13 0.87
N ASN A 335 7.36 8.26 -0.15
CA ASN A 335 7.65 8.68 -1.51
C ASN A 335 6.59 9.68 -2.01
N VAL A 336 5.30 9.37 -1.83
CA VAL A 336 4.23 10.24 -2.33
C VAL A 336 4.09 11.52 -1.50
N CYS A 337 4.19 11.46 -0.18
CA CYS A 337 4.15 12.67 0.64
C CYS A 337 5.34 13.59 0.33
N ALA A 338 6.54 13.02 0.12
CA ALA A 338 7.70 13.79 -0.29
C ALA A 338 7.51 14.41 -1.67
N ASN A 339 6.85 13.70 -2.60
CA ASN A 339 6.46 14.23 -3.90
C ASN A 339 5.51 15.42 -3.75
N VAL A 340 4.50 15.30 -2.89
CA VAL A 340 3.55 16.39 -2.63
C VAL A 340 4.26 17.63 -2.08
N LEU A 341 5.09 17.45 -1.05
CA LEU A 341 5.85 18.56 -0.48
C LEU A 341 6.85 19.19 -1.47
N THR A 342 7.41 18.39 -2.37
CA THR A 342 8.40 18.89 -3.33
C THR A 342 7.75 19.56 -4.54
N HIS A 343 6.71 18.96 -5.11
CA HIS A 343 6.08 19.42 -6.34
C HIS A 343 4.96 20.45 -6.05
N ASP A 344 4.04 20.13 -5.15
CA ASP A 344 2.85 20.94 -4.88
C ASP A 344 3.11 22.11 -3.93
N ILE A 345 4.17 22.03 -3.11
CA ILE A 345 4.54 23.09 -2.16
C ILE A 345 5.82 23.79 -2.60
N TYR A 346 6.95 23.07 -2.60
CA TYR A 346 8.26 23.69 -2.83
C TYR A 346 8.40 24.29 -4.24
N ARG A 347 8.27 23.47 -5.28
CA ARG A 347 8.36 23.95 -6.67
C ARG A 347 7.27 24.97 -6.97
N ARG A 348 6.02 24.69 -6.57
CA ARG A 348 4.87 25.52 -6.95
C ARG A 348 4.86 26.91 -6.31
N HIS A 349 5.29 27.04 -5.05
CA HIS A 349 5.14 28.29 -4.28
C HIS A 349 6.45 28.90 -3.77
N LEU A 350 7.48 28.08 -3.51
CA LEU A 350 8.75 28.57 -2.96
C LEU A 350 9.78 28.83 -4.06
N ARG A 351 9.92 27.92 -5.03
CA ARG A 351 10.92 28.02 -6.10
C ARG A 351 10.46 27.42 -7.44
N PRO A 352 9.69 28.18 -8.26
CA PRO A 352 9.18 27.72 -9.56
C PRO A 352 10.26 27.26 -10.54
N ASP A 353 11.41 27.95 -10.54
CA ASP A 353 12.52 27.71 -11.47
C ASP A 353 13.58 26.73 -10.91
N ALA A 354 13.22 25.92 -9.91
CA ALA A 354 14.13 24.95 -9.32
C ALA A 354 14.65 23.95 -10.36
N SER A 355 15.97 23.72 -10.35
CA SER A 355 16.60 22.77 -11.28
C SER A 355 16.23 21.31 -10.94
N GLN A 356 16.33 20.38 -11.89
CA GLN A 356 16.07 18.95 -11.64
C GLN A 356 16.92 18.36 -10.51
N ARG A 357 18.19 18.73 -10.43
CA ARG A 357 19.10 18.27 -9.36
C ARG A 357 18.67 18.77 -7.99
N GLU A 358 18.24 20.02 -7.94
CA GLU A 358 17.73 20.64 -6.73
C GLU A 358 16.43 19.97 -6.29
N LEU A 359 15.48 19.75 -7.19
CA LEU A 359 14.23 19.07 -6.87
C LEU A 359 14.48 17.66 -6.33
N VAL A 360 15.45 16.90 -6.88
CA VAL A 360 15.82 15.58 -6.35
C VAL A 360 16.40 15.70 -4.93
N LEU A 361 17.25 16.70 -4.68
CA LEU A 361 17.78 16.95 -3.33
C LEU A 361 16.66 17.29 -2.34
N VAL A 362 15.76 18.20 -2.72
CA VAL A 362 14.60 18.57 -1.90
C VAL A 362 13.70 17.37 -1.67
N GLY A 363 13.43 16.56 -2.69
CA GLY A 363 12.65 15.34 -2.57
C GLY A 363 13.23 14.37 -1.54
N ARG A 364 14.55 14.17 -1.58
CA ARG A 364 15.27 13.37 -0.58
C ARG A 364 15.19 13.95 0.83
N LEU A 365 15.34 15.27 0.97
CA LEU A 365 15.21 15.95 2.26
C LEU A 365 13.77 15.87 2.80
N MET A 366 12.75 15.97 1.94
CA MET A 366 11.35 15.79 2.32
C MET A 366 11.06 14.35 2.74
N THR A 367 11.61 13.34 2.05
CA THR A 367 11.52 11.93 2.47
C THR A 367 12.13 11.74 3.87
N LEU A 368 13.31 12.33 4.12
CA LEU A 368 13.95 12.28 5.44
C LEU A 368 13.09 12.97 6.51
N LEU A 369 12.58 14.16 6.23
CA LEU A 369 11.71 14.92 7.13
C LEU A 369 10.48 14.10 7.54
N ILE A 370 9.78 13.52 6.55
CA ILE A 370 8.58 12.71 6.77
C ILE A 370 8.88 11.54 7.70
N GLY A 371 9.95 10.77 7.44
CA GLY A 371 10.25 9.61 8.29
C GLY A 371 10.75 10.00 9.67
N VAL A 372 11.49 11.10 9.83
CA VAL A 372 11.84 11.62 11.16
C VAL A 372 10.58 12.02 11.94
N LEU A 373 9.62 12.69 11.29
CA LEU A 373 8.36 13.07 11.92
C LEU A 373 7.50 11.85 12.26
N ALA A 374 7.46 10.82 11.40
CA ALA A 374 6.73 9.58 11.67
C ALA A 374 7.34 8.79 12.83
N ILE A 375 8.68 8.69 12.92
CA ILE A 375 9.37 8.11 14.08
C ILE A 375 9.07 8.94 15.33
N GLY A 376 9.10 10.27 15.23
CA GLY A 376 8.72 11.17 16.31
C GLY A 376 7.28 10.95 16.80
N ALA A 377 6.34 10.77 15.87
CA ALA A 377 4.95 10.44 16.19
C ALA A 377 4.83 9.08 16.89
N ALA A 378 5.54 8.05 16.41
CA ALA A 378 5.58 6.74 17.07
C ALA A 378 6.14 6.81 18.50
N LEU A 379 7.22 7.58 18.72
CA LEU A 379 7.81 7.80 20.04
C LEU A 379 6.89 8.59 20.97
N LEU A 380 6.17 9.58 20.44
CA LEU A 380 5.15 10.31 21.20
C LEU A 380 4.06 9.34 21.67
N MET A 381 3.56 8.46 20.79
CA MET A 381 2.54 7.45 21.13
C MET A 381 3.03 6.52 22.25
N LEU A 382 4.29 6.09 22.20
CA LEU A 382 4.91 5.30 23.27
C LEU A 382 4.89 6.05 24.61
N SER A 383 5.28 7.33 24.60
CA SER A 383 5.35 8.13 25.83
C SER A 383 3.98 8.39 26.48
N LEU A 384 2.91 8.37 25.68
CA LEU A 384 1.54 8.63 26.16
C LEU A 384 0.86 7.37 26.74
N ALA A 385 1.52 6.19 26.71
CA ALA A 385 1.04 4.91 27.27
C ALA A 385 -0.40 4.51 26.87
N LYS A 386 -0.87 4.96 25.70
CA LYS A 386 -2.26 4.82 25.20
C LYS A 386 -2.33 4.17 23.82
N ALA A 387 -1.45 3.23 23.53
CA ALA A 387 -1.32 2.62 22.21
C ALA A 387 -2.63 2.09 21.61
N GLU A 388 -3.41 1.32 22.37
CA GLU A 388 -4.69 0.76 21.92
C GLU A 388 -5.74 1.86 21.68
N ASP A 389 -5.78 2.87 22.55
CA ASP A 389 -6.59 4.08 22.37
C ASP A 389 -6.18 4.83 21.09
N MET A 390 -4.89 4.85 20.73
CA MET A 390 -4.38 5.59 19.57
C MET A 390 -4.73 4.91 18.24
N PHE A 391 -4.69 3.59 18.17
CA PHE A 391 -5.15 2.85 16.98
C PHE A 391 -6.64 3.09 16.74
N THR A 392 -7.46 2.95 17.78
CA THR A 392 -8.90 3.21 17.71
C THR A 392 -9.18 4.67 17.34
N MET A 393 -8.44 5.61 17.93
CA MET A 393 -8.53 7.03 17.60
C MET A 393 -8.18 7.30 16.13
N MET A 394 -7.17 6.63 15.58
CA MET A 394 -6.80 6.78 14.18
C MET A 394 -7.84 6.22 13.22
N VAL A 395 -8.36 5.01 13.46
CA VAL A 395 -9.46 4.46 12.65
C VAL A 395 -10.64 5.44 12.65
N THR A 396 -10.94 6.02 13.82
CA THR A 396 -12.00 7.01 13.96
C THR A 396 -11.71 8.30 13.19
N LEU A 397 -10.49 8.85 13.29
CA LEU A 397 -10.07 10.05 12.54
C LEU A 397 -10.05 9.82 11.03
N PHE A 398 -9.66 8.63 10.57
CA PHE A 398 -9.75 8.24 9.17
C PHE A 398 -11.20 8.16 8.69
N SER A 399 -12.11 7.61 9.50
CA SER A 399 -13.54 7.63 9.17
C SER A 399 -14.09 9.05 9.06
N VAL A 400 -13.57 10.00 9.84
CA VAL A 400 -13.91 11.43 9.74
C VAL A 400 -13.36 12.08 8.47
N ALA A 401 -12.09 11.82 8.13
CA ALA A 401 -11.39 12.54 7.07
C ALA A 401 -11.50 11.92 5.66
N THR A 402 -11.69 10.60 5.56
CA THR A 402 -11.64 9.88 4.28
C THR A 402 -12.69 10.36 3.30
N ALA A 403 -13.96 10.40 3.70
CA ALA A 403 -15.03 10.74 2.78
C ALA A 403 -15.05 12.22 2.32
N PRO A 404 -14.83 13.21 3.21
CA PRO A 404 -14.73 14.62 2.80
C PRO A 404 -13.67 14.90 1.73
N VAL A 405 -12.59 14.12 1.71
CA VAL A 405 -11.52 14.22 0.71
C VAL A 405 -11.84 13.38 -0.52
N ALA A 406 -12.24 12.12 -0.30
CA ALA A 406 -12.45 11.16 -1.37
C ALA A 406 -13.55 11.58 -2.36
N VAL A 407 -14.67 12.09 -1.84
CA VAL A 407 -15.84 12.42 -2.66
C VAL A 407 -15.50 13.53 -3.68
N PRO A 408 -14.92 14.69 -3.28
CA PRO A 408 -14.43 15.69 -4.24
C PRO A 408 -13.37 15.15 -5.20
N MET A 409 -12.41 14.35 -4.74
CA MET A 409 -11.36 13.82 -5.61
C MET A 409 -11.93 12.93 -6.72
N ILE A 410 -12.75 11.93 -6.37
CA ILE A 410 -13.32 10.97 -7.32
C ILE A 410 -14.30 11.69 -8.27
N LEU A 411 -15.19 12.53 -7.74
CA LEU A 411 -16.14 13.27 -8.56
C LEU A 411 -15.43 14.27 -9.48
N GLY A 412 -14.28 14.80 -9.08
CA GLY A 412 -13.43 15.64 -9.91
C GLY A 412 -12.95 14.94 -11.19
N LEU A 413 -12.65 13.63 -11.12
CA LEU A 413 -12.21 12.81 -12.27
C LEU A 413 -13.37 12.25 -13.10
N LEU A 414 -14.53 12.04 -12.47
CA LEU A 414 -15.67 11.38 -13.11
C LEU A 414 -16.71 12.34 -13.68
N SER A 415 -16.90 13.51 -13.05
CA SER A 415 -18.01 14.42 -13.36
C SER A 415 -17.53 15.81 -13.72
N ARG A 416 -18.09 16.33 -14.81
CA ARG A 416 -17.91 17.72 -15.24
C ARG A 416 -18.76 18.71 -14.44
N ARG A 417 -19.73 18.26 -13.63
CA ARG A 417 -20.77 19.14 -13.06
C ARG A 417 -20.33 19.91 -11.81
N PHE A 418 -19.52 19.29 -10.95
CA PHE A 418 -19.20 19.84 -9.63
C PHE A 418 -18.22 21.02 -9.73
N THR A 419 -18.54 22.13 -9.08
CA THR A 419 -17.73 23.36 -9.06
C THR A 419 -16.67 23.32 -7.96
N ALA A 420 -15.65 24.17 -8.04
CA ALA A 420 -14.65 24.29 -6.98
C ALA A 420 -15.26 24.73 -5.65
N ARG A 421 -16.27 25.61 -5.70
CA ARG A 421 -17.04 26.01 -4.51
C ARG A 421 -17.77 24.83 -3.89
N SER A 422 -18.40 23.98 -4.72
CA SER A 422 -19.11 22.79 -4.22
C SER A 422 -18.15 21.84 -3.50
N ALA A 423 -16.98 21.57 -4.09
CA ALA A 423 -15.96 20.71 -3.50
C ALA A 423 -15.43 21.25 -2.18
N LEU A 424 -15.12 22.56 -2.10
CA LEU A 424 -14.63 23.21 -0.88
C LEU A 424 -15.64 23.13 0.26
N TRP A 425 -16.87 23.56 0.02
CA TRP A 425 -17.90 23.57 1.06
C TRP A 425 -18.37 22.17 1.42
N GLY A 426 -18.40 21.25 0.47
CA GLY A 426 -18.63 19.82 0.73
C GLY A 426 -17.59 19.25 1.68
N PHE A 427 -16.31 19.48 1.39
CA PHE A 427 -15.20 19.08 2.25
C PHE A 427 -15.33 19.69 3.66
N LEU A 428 -15.54 21.01 3.77
CA LEU A 428 -15.64 21.69 5.06
C LEU A 428 -16.84 21.21 5.88
N ALA A 429 -18.01 21.05 5.26
CA ALA A 429 -19.22 20.59 5.94
C ALA A 429 -19.08 19.12 6.39
N GLY A 430 -18.54 18.25 5.53
CA GLY A 430 -18.26 16.87 5.88
C GLY A 430 -17.28 16.76 7.05
N LEU A 431 -16.16 17.49 6.97
CA LEU A 431 -15.16 17.50 8.05
C LEU A 431 -15.74 18.07 9.35
N PHE A 432 -16.52 19.15 9.28
CA PHE A 432 -17.19 19.73 10.45
C PHE A 432 -18.12 18.74 11.12
N VAL A 433 -18.98 18.05 10.36
CA VAL A 433 -19.89 17.04 10.91
C VAL A 433 -19.11 15.88 11.53
N GLY A 434 -18.05 15.41 10.86
CA GLY A 434 -17.22 14.33 11.40
C GLY A 434 -16.52 14.72 12.70
N ILE A 435 -15.93 15.92 12.77
CA ILE A 435 -15.31 16.45 14.00
C ILE A 435 -16.35 16.66 15.10
N ALA A 436 -17.54 17.19 14.77
CA ALA A 436 -18.61 17.41 15.74
C ALA A 436 -19.10 16.08 16.33
N LEU A 437 -19.37 15.08 15.49
CA LEU A 437 -19.76 13.74 15.93
C LEU A 437 -18.64 13.05 16.73
N PHE A 438 -17.38 13.22 16.32
CA PHE A 438 -16.23 12.72 17.07
C PHE A 438 -16.14 13.39 18.44
N ALA A 439 -16.24 14.71 18.53
CA ALA A 439 -16.22 15.44 19.79
C ALA A 439 -17.36 15.01 20.73
N VAL A 440 -18.57 14.82 20.18
CA VAL A 440 -19.72 14.25 20.91
C VAL A 440 -19.39 12.87 21.46
N SER A 441 -18.79 11.98 20.66
CA SER A 441 -18.42 10.64 21.11
C SER A 441 -17.42 10.64 22.29
N ARG A 442 -16.60 11.69 22.43
CA ARG A 442 -15.60 11.82 23.51
C ARG A 442 -16.17 12.29 24.84
N THR A 443 -17.41 12.77 24.90
CA THR A 443 -17.99 13.35 26.12
C THR A 443 -18.29 12.33 27.22
N GLY A 444 -18.13 11.02 26.98
CA GLY A 444 -18.28 9.93 27.96
C GLY A 444 -19.68 9.78 28.55
N ARG A 445 -20.64 10.62 28.15
CA ARG A 445 -22.03 10.62 28.61
C ARG A 445 -22.91 10.07 27.50
N PRO A 446 -23.90 9.21 27.81
CA PRO A 446 -24.90 8.83 26.82
C PRO A 446 -25.66 10.09 26.40
N LEU A 447 -25.48 10.47 25.13
CA LEU A 447 -26.12 11.62 24.54
C LEU A 447 -27.25 11.12 23.65
N ALA A 448 -28.47 11.49 24.02
CA ALA A 448 -29.64 11.30 23.19
C ALA A 448 -29.99 12.64 22.54
N PHE A 449 -29.82 12.76 21.23
CA PHE A 449 -30.31 13.90 20.46
C PHE A 449 -31.28 13.40 19.40
N PHE A 450 -32.56 13.74 19.58
CA PHE A 450 -33.64 13.25 18.73
C PHE A 450 -33.64 11.70 18.68
N MET A 451 -33.50 11.11 17.49
CA MET A 451 -33.49 9.66 17.24
C MET A 451 -32.09 9.03 17.34
N ILE A 452 -31.07 9.82 17.70
CA ILE A 452 -29.68 9.37 17.85
C ILE A 452 -29.40 9.16 19.33
N GLN A 453 -28.99 7.94 19.71
CA GLN A 453 -28.45 7.67 21.04
C GLN A 453 -27.01 7.19 20.91
N TRP A 454 -26.10 7.89 21.59
CA TRP A 454 -24.70 7.50 21.72
C TRP A 454 -24.55 6.58 22.94
N ASN A 455 -24.03 5.37 22.74
CA ASN A 455 -23.62 4.49 23.84
C ASN A 455 -22.08 4.45 23.93
N PRO A 456 -21.49 5.13 24.94
CA PRO A 456 -20.04 5.19 25.10
C PRO A 456 -19.40 3.84 25.47
N GLU A 457 -20.11 2.93 26.13
CA GLU A 457 -19.54 1.66 26.60
C GLU A 457 -19.27 0.69 25.44
N SER A 458 -20.20 0.62 24.49
CA SER A 458 -20.08 -0.24 23.30
C SER A 458 -19.47 0.48 22.09
N SER A 459 -19.15 1.78 22.22
CA SER A 459 -18.74 2.64 21.09
C SER A 459 -19.70 2.55 19.89
N THR A 460 -20.99 2.36 20.16
CA THR A 460 -22.02 2.27 19.12
C THR A 460 -22.94 3.47 19.19
N LEU A 461 -23.37 3.93 18.02
CA LEU A 461 -24.42 4.91 17.90
C LEU A 461 -25.67 4.21 17.37
N SER A 462 -26.78 4.35 18.08
CA SER A 462 -28.06 3.78 17.66
C SER A 462 -28.93 4.84 17.00
N LEU A 463 -29.48 4.47 15.84
CA LEU A 463 -30.45 5.25 15.08
C LEU A 463 -31.64 4.32 14.78
N PHE A 464 -32.86 4.72 15.12
CA PHE A 464 -34.09 3.93 14.90
C PHE A 464 -34.01 2.47 15.46
N ASN A 465 -33.58 2.29 16.71
CA ASN A 465 -33.39 0.97 17.33
C ASN A 465 -32.37 0.02 16.65
N ARG A 466 -31.56 0.52 15.72
CA ARG A 466 -30.41 -0.22 15.17
C ARG A 466 -29.11 0.41 15.63
N SER A 467 -28.26 -0.37 16.29
CA SER A 467 -26.91 0.02 16.67
C SER A 467 -25.94 -0.20 15.51
N ALA A 468 -25.04 0.75 15.30
CA ALA A 468 -23.92 0.61 14.38
C ALA A 468 -22.62 1.08 15.06
N PRO A 469 -21.46 0.52 14.68
CA PRO A 469 -20.16 0.99 15.16
C PRO A 469 -19.96 2.48 14.82
N LEU A 470 -19.32 3.22 15.73
CA LEU A 470 -19.09 4.66 15.59
C LEU A 470 -18.40 5.02 14.27
N GLU A 471 -17.39 4.26 13.86
CA GLU A 471 -16.62 4.48 12.65
C GLU A 471 -17.48 4.39 11.38
N MET A 472 -18.47 3.48 11.37
CA MET A 472 -19.42 3.33 10.27
C MET A 472 -20.35 4.54 10.20
N VAL A 473 -20.86 5.00 11.34
CA VAL A 473 -21.75 6.16 11.41
C VAL A 473 -21.02 7.44 11.00
N LEU A 474 -19.80 7.66 11.51
CA LEU A 474 -18.96 8.80 11.13
C LEU A 474 -18.71 8.81 9.62
N PHE A 475 -18.31 7.69 9.05
CA PHE A 475 -18.03 7.61 7.62
C PHE A 475 -19.29 7.86 6.78
N ILE A 476 -20.43 7.25 7.11
CA ILE A 476 -21.68 7.44 6.37
C ILE A 476 -22.16 8.89 6.49
N ALA A 477 -22.16 9.46 7.69
CA ALA A 477 -22.60 10.83 7.93
C ALA A 477 -21.72 11.83 7.16
N THR A 478 -20.40 11.72 7.27
CA THR A 478 -19.47 12.60 6.55
C THR A 478 -19.58 12.43 5.04
N SER A 479 -19.74 11.20 4.54
CA SER A 479 -19.97 10.92 3.11
C SER A 479 -21.23 11.58 2.58
N LEU A 480 -22.36 11.38 3.27
CA LEU A 480 -23.66 11.92 2.87
C LEU A 480 -23.66 13.44 2.92
N VAL A 481 -23.17 14.04 4.01
CA VAL A 481 -23.11 15.50 4.14
C VAL A 481 -22.22 16.11 3.07
N THR A 482 -21.03 15.55 2.84
CA THR A 482 -20.12 16.02 1.78
C THR A 482 -20.82 16.00 0.42
N PHE A 483 -21.43 14.87 0.06
CA PHE A 483 -22.09 14.70 -1.22
C PHE A 483 -23.33 15.59 -1.39
N ILE A 484 -24.19 15.68 -0.37
CA ILE A 484 -25.40 16.51 -0.39
C ILE A 484 -25.03 17.99 -0.54
N ILE A 485 -24.07 18.48 0.25
CA ILE A 485 -23.62 19.88 0.18
C ILE A 485 -22.99 20.19 -1.18
N MET A 486 -22.19 19.26 -1.74
CA MET A 486 -21.67 19.39 -3.10
C MET A 486 -22.80 19.50 -4.13
N CYS A 487 -23.83 18.66 -4.04
CA CYS A 487 -24.99 18.70 -4.94
C CYS A 487 -25.75 20.02 -4.80
N LEU A 488 -26.08 20.44 -3.57
CA LEU A 488 -26.82 21.67 -3.30
C LEU A 488 -26.07 22.90 -3.84
N ILE A 489 -24.78 23.03 -3.56
CA ILE A 489 -24.00 24.19 -4.00
C ILE A 489 -23.82 24.18 -5.52
N THR A 490 -23.71 23.00 -6.14
CA THR A 490 -23.67 22.91 -7.61
C THR A 490 -24.98 23.37 -8.24
N LEU A 491 -26.13 23.12 -7.60
CA LEU A 491 -27.43 23.60 -8.07
C LEU A 491 -27.56 25.13 -7.97
N PHE A 492 -27.09 25.73 -6.87
CA PHE A 492 -27.23 27.17 -6.62
C PHE A 492 -26.10 28.03 -7.23
N SER A 493 -24.93 27.45 -7.48
CA SER A 493 -23.76 28.15 -8.02
C SER A 493 -23.11 27.32 -9.14
N PRO A 494 -23.78 27.18 -10.31
CA PRO A 494 -23.23 26.47 -11.46
C PRO A 494 -21.95 27.15 -11.99
N MET A 495 -21.14 26.38 -12.74
CA MET A 495 -19.90 26.88 -13.32
C MET A 495 -20.16 27.93 -14.39
N HIS A 496 -19.38 29.01 -14.38
CA HIS A 496 -19.45 30.06 -15.39
C HIS A 496 -18.04 30.57 -15.75
N GLY A 497 -17.90 31.07 -16.98
CA GLY A 497 -16.71 31.81 -17.43
C GLY A 497 -15.43 30.96 -17.44
N GLU A 498 -14.39 31.43 -16.75
CA GLU A 498 -13.06 30.81 -16.73
C GLU A 498 -13.05 29.43 -16.07
N GLU A 499 -13.91 29.18 -15.08
CA GLU A 499 -14.02 27.86 -14.44
C GLU A 499 -14.50 26.80 -15.44
N GLU A 500 -15.53 27.11 -16.22
CA GLU A 500 -16.07 26.17 -17.22
C GLU A 500 -15.03 25.86 -18.31
N LYS A 501 -14.32 26.88 -18.82
CA LYS A 501 -13.24 26.69 -19.80
C LYS A 501 -12.13 25.80 -19.24
N ARG A 502 -11.70 26.06 -18.01
CA ARG A 502 -10.64 25.29 -17.34
C ARG A 502 -11.06 23.83 -17.17
N VAL A 503 -12.26 23.58 -16.65
CA VAL A 503 -12.80 22.22 -16.46
C VAL A 503 -12.97 21.50 -17.80
N LYS A 504 -13.52 22.17 -18.82
CA LYS A 504 -13.64 21.58 -20.16
C LYS A 504 -12.27 21.21 -20.72
N GLY A 505 -11.29 22.11 -20.61
CA GLY A 505 -9.91 21.85 -21.03
C GLY A 505 -9.30 20.63 -20.32
N PHE A 506 -9.46 20.54 -19.00
CA PHE A 506 -9.02 19.37 -18.22
C PHE A 506 -9.63 18.05 -18.73
N PHE A 507 -10.95 18.00 -18.95
CA PHE A 507 -11.60 16.78 -19.44
C PHE A 507 -11.24 16.43 -20.88
N THR A 508 -11.04 17.42 -21.76
CA THR A 508 -10.52 17.19 -23.11
C THR A 508 -9.14 16.52 -23.05
N ARG A 509 -8.22 17.04 -22.21
CA ARG A 509 -6.90 16.41 -22.02
C ARG A 509 -7.01 14.99 -21.46
N LEU A 510 -7.93 14.77 -20.53
CA LEU A 510 -8.15 13.46 -19.90
C LEU A 510 -8.65 12.40 -20.90
N GLU A 511 -9.32 12.82 -21.97
CA GLU A 511 -9.82 11.94 -23.03
C GLU A 511 -8.73 11.56 -24.05
N GLU A 512 -7.69 12.40 -24.20
CA GLU A 512 -6.56 12.14 -25.09
C GLU A 512 -5.74 10.91 -24.65
N PRO A 513 -5.51 9.93 -25.54
CA PRO A 513 -4.61 8.80 -25.28
C PRO A 513 -3.18 9.23 -24.96
N ILE A 514 -2.47 8.43 -24.16
CA ILE A 514 -1.04 8.64 -23.91
C ILE A 514 -0.24 8.38 -25.18
N GLY A 515 0.75 9.23 -25.45
CA GLY A 515 1.61 9.17 -26.63
C GLY A 515 1.07 9.92 -27.84
N SER A 516 -0.09 10.55 -27.72
CA SER A 516 -0.69 11.35 -28.80
C SER A 516 -0.03 12.72 -28.97
N ARG A 517 0.64 13.24 -27.93
CA ARG A 517 1.26 14.57 -27.94
C ARG A 517 2.71 14.52 -28.43
N PRO A 518 3.17 15.49 -29.23
CA PRO A 518 4.56 15.56 -29.68
C PRO A 518 5.58 15.55 -28.54
N GLU A 519 5.29 16.26 -27.44
CA GLU A 519 6.13 16.30 -26.25
C GLU A 519 6.29 14.93 -25.59
N GLU A 520 5.24 14.10 -25.60
CA GLU A 520 5.27 12.75 -25.03
C GLU A 520 6.07 11.80 -25.90
N GLN A 521 5.97 11.93 -27.23
CA GLN A 521 6.76 11.15 -28.18
C GLN A 521 8.25 11.50 -28.08
N ALA A 522 8.57 12.79 -27.96
CA ALA A 522 9.93 13.26 -27.74
C ALA A 522 10.51 12.76 -26.40
N ALA A 523 9.73 12.85 -25.32
CA ALA A 523 10.12 12.34 -24.00
C ALA A 523 10.33 10.81 -24.00
N ALA A 524 9.47 10.06 -24.70
CA ALA A 524 9.60 8.62 -24.83
C ALA A 524 10.88 8.22 -25.60
N ALA A 525 11.25 8.98 -26.63
CA ALA A 525 12.46 8.73 -27.42
C ALA A 525 13.77 8.96 -26.62
N GLN A 526 13.75 9.88 -25.65
CA GLN A 526 14.92 10.22 -24.83
C GLN A 526 15.00 9.42 -23.52
N SER A 527 13.94 8.71 -23.16
CA SER A 527 13.84 8.00 -21.88
C SER A 527 14.76 6.77 -21.83
N LYS A 528 15.72 6.76 -20.91
CA LYS A 528 16.48 5.53 -20.59
C LYS A 528 15.56 4.55 -19.87
N THR A 529 15.33 3.40 -20.49
CA THR A 529 14.53 2.34 -19.88
C THR A 529 15.34 1.63 -18.79
N ILE A 530 15.04 1.94 -17.53
CA ILE A 530 15.50 1.15 -16.39
C ILE A 530 14.80 -0.21 -16.45
N SER A 531 15.57 -1.29 -16.31
CA SER A 531 15.02 -2.63 -16.31
C SER A 531 15.08 -3.27 -14.92
N PRO A 532 13.96 -3.79 -14.39
CA PRO A 532 13.95 -4.43 -13.09
C PRO A 532 14.47 -5.88 -13.12
N PHE A 533 14.49 -6.53 -14.29
CA PHE A 533 14.70 -7.98 -14.41
C PHE A 533 16.02 -8.46 -13.82
N GLN A 534 17.11 -7.73 -14.04
CA GLN A 534 18.42 -8.12 -13.52
C GLN A 534 18.47 -8.00 -11.99
N VAL A 535 17.98 -6.89 -11.43
CA VAL A 535 18.01 -6.66 -9.97
C VAL A 535 17.12 -7.66 -9.26
N VAL A 536 15.91 -7.87 -9.78
CA VAL A 536 14.98 -8.89 -9.28
C VAL A 536 15.63 -10.27 -9.35
N GLY A 537 16.17 -10.65 -10.51
CA GLY A 537 16.77 -11.98 -10.69
C GLY A 537 17.95 -12.26 -9.78
N ILE A 538 18.86 -11.29 -9.61
CA ILE A 538 19.98 -11.41 -8.67
C ILE A 538 19.48 -11.51 -7.22
N SER A 539 18.49 -10.71 -6.85
CA SER A 539 17.92 -10.72 -5.48
C SER A 539 17.28 -12.07 -5.15
N LEU A 540 16.56 -12.67 -6.10
CA LEU A 540 15.98 -14.00 -5.94
C LEU A 540 17.05 -15.09 -5.76
N ILE A 541 18.15 -15.00 -6.51
CA ILE A 541 19.29 -15.92 -6.34
C ILE A 541 19.93 -15.74 -4.97
N ILE A 542 20.12 -14.50 -4.50
CA ILE A 542 20.69 -14.24 -3.15
C ILE A 542 19.81 -14.86 -2.07
N ILE A 543 18.48 -14.66 -2.13
CA ILE A 543 17.55 -15.25 -1.16
C ILE A 543 17.61 -16.78 -1.21
N ALA A 544 17.65 -17.37 -2.40
CA ALA A 544 17.76 -18.82 -2.53
C ALA A 544 19.07 -19.37 -1.95
N LEU A 545 20.19 -18.67 -2.15
CA LEU A 545 21.47 -19.04 -1.57
C LEU A 545 21.46 -18.92 -0.05
N MET A 546 20.81 -17.89 0.50
CA MET A 546 20.61 -17.77 1.95
C MET A 546 19.75 -18.93 2.50
N MET A 547 18.68 -19.30 1.79
CA MET A 547 17.82 -20.43 2.16
C MET A 547 18.58 -21.77 2.13
N ILE A 548 19.44 -21.99 1.13
CA ILE A 548 20.33 -23.16 1.05
C ILE A 548 21.33 -23.16 2.20
N ALA A 549 21.90 -22.00 2.54
CA ALA A 549 22.88 -21.89 3.62
C ALA A 549 22.31 -22.31 4.98
N VAL A 550 20.98 -22.25 5.17
CA VAL A 550 20.31 -22.67 6.40
C VAL A 550 19.98 -24.18 6.43
N LEU A 551 20.07 -24.90 5.32
CA LEU A 551 19.77 -26.35 5.28
C LEU A 551 20.50 -27.20 6.34
N PRO A 552 21.76 -26.94 6.74
CA PRO A 552 22.42 -27.71 7.80
C PRO A 552 21.70 -27.68 9.16
N TRP A 553 20.81 -26.71 9.38
CA TRP A 553 20.01 -26.56 10.61
C TRP A 553 18.60 -27.15 10.48
N SER A 554 18.27 -27.87 9.40
CA SER A 554 16.95 -28.49 9.27
C SER A 554 16.80 -29.73 10.15
N ASP A 555 15.81 -29.73 11.04
CA ASP A 555 15.55 -30.85 11.96
C ASP A 555 14.92 -32.09 11.29
N SER A 556 14.39 -31.95 10.06
CA SER A 556 13.66 -33.01 9.37
C SER A 556 14.01 -33.08 7.89
N TRP A 557 14.01 -34.30 7.34
CA TRP A 557 14.17 -34.52 5.90
C TRP A 557 13.09 -33.78 5.08
N LEU A 558 11.84 -33.76 5.56
CA LEU A 558 10.75 -33.09 4.85
C LEU A 558 11.00 -31.58 4.76
N THR A 559 11.45 -30.96 5.85
CA THR A 559 11.73 -29.52 5.89
C THR A 559 12.94 -29.15 5.04
N ALA A 560 13.96 -30.01 4.99
CA ALA A 560 15.11 -29.88 4.11
C ALA A 560 14.70 -29.92 2.62
N VAL A 561 13.86 -30.90 2.23
CA VAL A 561 13.38 -31.05 0.84
C VAL A 561 12.53 -29.85 0.43
N LEU A 562 11.63 -29.38 1.29
CA LEU A 562 10.80 -28.20 1.00
C LEU A 562 11.67 -26.96 0.79
N ASN A 563 12.59 -26.68 1.72
CA ASN A 563 13.49 -25.54 1.64
C ASN A 563 14.39 -25.61 0.39
N GLY A 564 14.97 -26.79 0.11
CA GLY A 564 15.79 -27.02 -1.08
C GLY A 564 15.01 -26.85 -2.40
N SER A 565 13.76 -27.33 -2.44
CA SER A 565 12.90 -27.22 -3.64
C SER A 565 12.54 -25.76 -3.94
N ILE A 566 12.21 -24.98 -2.91
CA ILE A 566 11.92 -23.55 -3.07
C ILE A 566 13.18 -22.79 -3.50
N SER A 567 14.32 -23.09 -2.89
CA SER A 567 15.59 -22.48 -3.27
C SER A 567 15.94 -22.76 -4.73
N ALA A 568 15.78 -24.00 -5.19
CA ALA A 568 15.98 -24.38 -6.59
C ALA A 568 15.03 -23.62 -7.52
N PHE A 569 13.74 -23.53 -7.16
CA PHE A 569 12.76 -22.76 -7.93
C PHE A 569 13.12 -21.27 -8.03
N LEU A 570 13.52 -20.65 -6.92
CA LEU A 570 13.95 -19.25 -6.88
C LEU A 570 15.20 -18.99 -7.73
N ILE A 571 16.16 -19.93 -7.74
CA ILE A 571 17.34 -19.86 -8.62
C ILE A 571 16.92 -19.93 -10.09
N LEU A 572 16.05 -20.87 -10.47
CA LEU A 572 15.58 -21.02 -11.85
C LEU A 572 14.86 -19.76 -12.34
N VAL A 573 13.95 -19.21 -11.53
CA VAL A 573 13.26 -17.96 -11.84
C VAL A 573 14.26 -16.80 -11.91
N GLY A 574 15.21 -16.72 -10.97
CA GLY A 574 16.24 -15.68 -10.94
C GLY A 574 17.13 -15.70 -12.20
N ILE A 575 17.60 -16.87 -12.61
CA ILE A 575 18.36 -17.06 -13.85
C ILE A 575 17.52 -16.69 -15.07
N ALA A 576 16.24 -17.10 -15.12
CA ALA A 576 15.35 -16.75 -16.21
C ALA A 576 15.15 -15.22 -16.34
N MET A 577 15.01 -14.50 -15.22
CA MET A 577 14.89 -13.04 -15.20
C MET A 577 16.17 -12.36 -15.71
N VAL A 578 17.35 -12.79 -15.25
CA VAL A 578 18.65 -12.27 -15.75
C VAL A 578 18.83 -12.59 -17.24
N TRP A 579 18.40 -13.77 -17.68
CA TRP A 579 18.47 -14.16 -19.09
C TRP A 579 17.52 -13.33 -19.98
N MET A 580 16.30 -13.08 -19.52
CA MET A 580 15.34 -12.19 -20.20
C MET A 580 15.93 -10.79 -20.40
N GLU A 581 16.64 -10.27 -19.41
CA GLU A 581 17.34 -8.98 -19.53
C GLU A 581 18.41 -9.01 -20.62
N ARG A 582 19.29 -10.04 -20.62
CA ARG A 582 20.33 -10.18 -21.64
C ARG A 582 19.73 -10.28 -23.05
N LYS A 583 18.63 -11.00 -23.21
CA LYS A 583 17.92 -11.12 -24.48
C LYS A 583 17.31 -9.79 -24.92
N ARG A 584 16.73 -9.02 -23.98
CA ARG A 584 16.22 -7.66 -24.24
C ARG A 584 17.33 -6.73 -24.70
N MET A 585 18.47 -6.70 -24.00
CA MET A 585 19.62 -5.86 -24.36
C MET A 585 20.21 -6.22 -25.73
N ARG A 586 20.21 -7.51 -26.12
CA ARG A 586 20.64 -7.94 -27.45
C ARG A 586 19.72 -7.43 -28.57
N ARG A 587 18.41 -7.34 -28.33
CA ARG A 587 17.44 -6.78 -29.31
C ARG A 587 17.52 -5.26 -29.45
N PHE A 588 18.05 -4.57 -28.43
CA PHE A 588 18.17 -3.11 -28.40
C PHE A 588 19.56 -2.60 -28.80
N LYS A 589 20.52 -3.47 -29.13
CA LYS A 589 21.68 -3.03 -29.92
C LYS A 589 21.11 -2.63 -31.29
N PRO A 590 21.20 -1.36 -31.71
CA PRO A 590 21.09 -1.09 -33.13
C PRO A 590 22.16 -1.94 -33.79
N GLU A 591 21.82 -2.66 -34.85
CA GLU A 591 22.84 -2.97 -35.85
C GLU A 591 23.42 -1.61 -36.23
N LEU A 592 24.59 -1.30 -35.68
CA LEU A 592 25.53 -0.41 -36.32
C LEU A 592 25.93 -1.15 -37.59
N GLU A 593 25.04 -1.19 -38.59
CA GLU A 593 25.49 -1.24 -39.95
C GLU A 593 26.40 -0.02 -40.08
N PRO A 594 27.70 -0.20 -40.38
CA PRO A 594 28.50 0.95 -40.75
C PRO A 594 27.76 1.58 -41.95
N LEU A 595 27.27 2.81 -41.75
CA LEU A 595 26.80 3.65 -42.85
C LEU A 595 27.79 3.46 -43.99
N PRO A 596 27.38 3.01 -45.18
CA PRO A 596 28.32 2.81 -46.26
C PRO A 596 28.94 4.17 -46.59
N GLU A 597 30.19 4.34 -46.14
CA GLU A 597 31.06 5.51 -46.29
C GLU A 597 31.26 5.94 -47.76
N LYS A 598 30.67 5.19 -48.70
CA LYS A 598 30.75 5.39 -50.14
C LYS A 598 29.71 6.35 -50.73
N ARG A 599 28.68 6.81 -50.00
CA ARG A 599 27.74 7.82 -50.55
C ARG A 599 28.02 9.27 -50.15
N LEU A 600 28.77 9.54 -49.08
CA LEU A 600 29.09 10.91 -48.66
C LEU A 600 30.35 11.50 -49.31
N ARG A 601 31.14 10.70 -50.07
CA ARG A 601 32.31 11.20 -50.81
C ARG A 601 32.04 11.58 -52.27
N GLN A 602 30.84 11.30 -52.82
CA GLN A 602 30.52 11.62 -54.21
C GLN A 602 29.76 12.95 -54.41
N GLU A 603 29.19 13.53 -53.34
CA GLU A 603 28.52 14.84 -53.42
C GLU A 603 29.42 16.02 -53.03
N PHE A 604 30.68 15.77 -52.63
CA PHE A 604 31.66 16.83 -52.34
C PHE A 604 32.70 17.05 -53.46
N TYR A 605 32.59 16.33 -54.58
CA TYR A 605 33.53 16.42 -55.70
C TYR A 605 32.90 16.39 -57.10
N ASN A 606 31.60 16.66 -57.23
CA ASN A 606 30.95 16.91 -58.52
C ASN A 606 30.23 18.26 -58.52
#